data_AF-A0A958B390-F1
#
_entry.id   AF-A0A958B390-F1
#
_cell.length_a   1.000
_cell.length_b   1.000
_cell.length_c   1.000
_cell.angle_alpha   90.00
_cell.angle_beta   90.00
_cell.angle_gamma   90.00
#
_symmetry.space_group_name_H-M   'P 1'
#
loop_
_entity.id
_entity.type
_entity.pdbx_description
1 polymer ?
#
loop_
_entity_poly.entity_id
_entity_poly.type
_entity_poly.pdbx_seq_one_letter_code
_entity_poly.pdbx_strand_id
1 'polypeptide(L)'
;FCFFFDNFDYFSEEVEAIRNLPKELSGLIRRYGRDGVHFVVAGTPDAGASDLKRRLMSANYGLGLQSGRAVEALRVMRTPPSVRNKDLNVGRGFLVKSGQTTLIQTASPYEGMAPEHTGVPAIDLDDETEKITTALDAWVERIAGAYPDAEVAWASGELPARLAATPEQSAKMTKMLSILQRALQEELRQVGDGNGNLVTARLVEMDVTRWQDEATVMALLRDVWRKQQRAMGLDDTMIDTMLGSFKDDDVLFSVESSLPAQSDGQKTQ
;
A
#
# COMPACT_ATOMS: atom_id res chain seq x y z
N PHE A 1 -2.98 -1.88 2.51
CA PHE A 1 -3.94 -2.03 1.40
C PHE A 1 -3.26 -1.72 0.08
N CYS A 2 -3.49 -2.51 -0.96
CA CYS A 2 -2.89 -2.27 -2.27
C CYS A 2 -3.98 -2.27 -3.36
N PHE A 3 -3.97 -1.26 -4.21
CA PHE A 3 -4.82 -1.15 -5.38
C PHE A 3 -3.98 -1.38 -6.63
N PHE A 4 -4.41 -2.30 -7.49
CA PHE A 4 -3.74 -2.64 -8.74
C PHE A 4 -4.60 -2.23 -9.93
N PHE A 5 -4.02 -1.48 -10.86
CA PHE A 5 -4.66 -1.07 -12.11
C PHE A 5 -3.75 -1.47 -13.26
N ASP A 6 -4.16 -2.47 -14.04
CA ASP A 6 -3.36 -2.99 -15.16
C ASP A 6 -3.43 -2.09 -16.41
N ASN A 7 -4.60 -1.49 -16.65
CA ASN A 7 -4.80 -0.51 -17.70
C ASN A 7 -5.45 0.75 -17.12
N PHE A 8 -4.61 1.62 -16.57
CA PHE A 8 -5.07 2.86 -15.95
C PHE A 8 -5.74 3.80 -16.91
N ASP A 9 -5.40 3.77 -18.19
CA ASP A 9 -5.94 4.70 -19.17
C ASP A 9 -7.44 4.42 -19.36
N TYR A 10 -7.78 3.14 -19.57
CA TYR A 10 -9.18 2.70 -19.60
C TYR A 10 -9.92 2.96 -18.28
N PHE A 11 -9.30 2.61 -17.15
CA PHE A 11 -9.88 2.86 -15.83
C PHE A 11 -10.13 4.36 -15.58
N SER A 12 -9.22 5.22 -16.04
CA SER A 12 -9.33 6.66 -15.83
C SER A 12 -10.52 7.26 -16.56
N GLU A 13 -10.82 6.79 -17.77
CA GLU A 13 -12.01 7.20 -18.53
C GLU A 13 -13.30 6.80 -17.80
N GLU A 14 -13.35 5.57 -17.28
CA GLU A 14 -14.52 5.06 -16.54
C GLU A 14 -14.72 5.81 -15.22
N VAL A 15 -13.64 6.07 -14.49
CA VAL A 15 -13.67 6.76 -13.21
C VAL A 15 -14.03 8.24 -13.35
N GLU A 16 -13.60 8.89 -14.44
CA GLU A 16 -14.01 10.26 -14.74
C GLU A 16 -15.51 10.38 -15.00
N ALA A 17 -16.17 9.32 -15.47
CA ALA A 17 -17.62 9.28 -15.60
C ALA A 17 -18.34 9.18 -14.24
N ILE A 18 -17.66 8.67 -13.20
CA ILE A 18 -18.22 8.54 -11.85
C ILE A 18 -17.94 9.82 -11.04
N ARG A 19 -19.00 10.56 -10.73
CA ARG A 19 -18.90 11.82 -9.97
C ARG A 19 -18.20 11.60 -8.63
N ASN A 20 -17.23 12.47 -8.31
CA ASN A 20 -16.44 12.51 -7.07
C ASN A 20 -15.42 11.39 -6.85
N LEU A 21 -15.53 10.23 -7.50
CA LEU A 21 -14.59 9.12 -7.32
C LEU A 21 -13.12 9.49 -7.58
N PRO A 22 -12.75 10.24 -8.65
CA PRO A 22 -11.36 10.68 -8.85
C PRO A 22 -10.81 11.51 -7.67
N LYS A 23 -11.68 12.34 -7.06
CA LYS A 23 -11.33 13.20 -5.93
C LYS A 23 -11.15 12.38 -4.66
N GLU A 24 -11.99 11.38 -4.44
CA GLU A 24 -11.90 10.47 -3.30
C GLU A 24 -10.63 9.62 -3.37
N LEU A 25 -10.34 9.01 -4.52
CA LEU A 25 -9.09 8.26 -4.75
C LEU A 25 -7.86 9.15 -4.53
N SER A 26 -7.89 10.38 -5.07
CA SER A 26 -6.82 11.37 -4.83
C SER A 26 -6.67 11.71 -3.34
N GLY A 27 -7.79 11.79 -2.62
CA GLY A 27 -7.84 11.97 -1.18
C GLY A 27 -7.21 10.82 -0.42
N LEU A 28 -7.50 9.57 -0.81
CA LEU A 28 -6.91 8.36 -0.23
C LEU A 28 -5.39 8.35 -0.38
N ILE A 29 -4.88 8.58 -1.60
CA ILE A 29 -3.44 8.65 -1.87
C ILE A 29 -2.77 9.68 -0.96
N ARG A 30 -3.38 10.86 -0.80
CA ARG A 30 -2.80 11.94 0.01
C ARG A 30 -2.81 11.65 1.50
N ARG A 31 -3.93 11.13 2.02
CA ARG A 31 -4.13 10.95 3.46
C ARG A 31 -3.40 9.70 3.96
N TYR A 32 -3.54 8.60 3.23
CA TYR A 32 -3.16 7.28 3.72
C TYR A 32 -1.95 6.67 2.99
N GLY A 33 -1.29 7.41 2.09
CA GLY A 33 -0.08 6.92 1.42
C GLY A 33 1.06 6.59 2.38
N ARG A 34 1.13 7.24 3.56
CA ARG A 34 2.09 6.91 4.63
C ARG A 34 1.58 5.81 5.57
N ASP A 35 0.29 5.53 5.50
CA ASP A 35 -0.43 4.63 6.40
C ASP A 35 -0.62 3.23 5.79
N GLY A 36 0.17 2.89 4.76
CA GLY A 36 0.17 1.57 4.13
C GLY A 36 -0.87 1.40 3.01
N VAL A 37 -1.40 2.49 2.46
CA VAL A 37 -2.18 2.45 1.21
C VAL A 37 -1.23 2.63 0.01
N HIS A 38 -1.18 1.61 -0.84
CA HIS A 38 -0.31 1.56 -2.02
C HIS A 38 -1.14 1.48 -3.29
N PHE A 39 -0.66 2.17 -4.33
CA PHE A 39 -1.24 2.15 -5.67
C PHE A 39 -0.17 1.63 -6.63
N VAL A 40 -0.49 0.57 -7.35
CA VAL A 40 0.33 0.01 -8.43
C VAL A 40 -0.46 0.19 -9.71
N VAL A 41 0.12 0.98 -10.63
CA VAL A 41 -0.60 1.51 -11.78
C VAL A 41 0.24 1.26 -13.02
N ALA A 42 -0.31 0.51 -13.96
CA ALA A 42 0.22 0.32 -15.30
C ALA A 42 -0.63 1.12 -16.30
N GLY A 43 0.03 1.73 -17.28
CA GLY A 43 -0.61 2.60 -18.25
C GLY A 43 0.41 3.23 -19.19
N THR A 44 -0.09 3.94 -20.19
CA THR A 44 0.76 4.57 -21.20
C THR A 44 1.34 5.90 -20.69
N PRO A 45 2.58 6.24 -21.13
CA PRO A 45 3.25 7.47 -20.71
C PRO A 45 2.47 8.74 -21.13
N ASP A 46 1.73 8.69 -22.23
CA ASP A 46 1.11 9.85 -22.87
C ASP A 46 -0.39 10.03 -22.55
N ALA A 47 -1.03 9.09 -21.86
CA ALA A 47 -2.46 9.19 -21.60
C ALA A 47 -2.84 10.37 -20.69
N GLY A 48 -4.08 10.84 -20.87
CA GLY A 48 -4.63 12.14 -20.43
C GLY A 48 -4.25 12.61 -19.03
N ALA A 49 -4.20 13.94 -18.88
CA ALA A 49 -3.78 14.62 -17.65
C ALA A 49 -4.91 14.65 -16.60
N SER A 50 -5.35 13.49 -16.12
CA SER A 50 -6.31 13.44 -15.01
C SER A 50 -5.64 13.91 -13.70
N ASP A 51 -6.42 14.53 -12.81
CA ASP A 51 -5.95 14.96 -11.49
C ASP A 51 -5.42 13.79 -10.67
N LEU A 52 -6.09 12.62 -10.79
CA LEU A 52 -5.67 11.38 -10.17
C LEU A 52 -4.31 10.90 -10.70
N LYS A 53 -4.11 10.90 -12.03
CA LYS A 53 -2.83 10.54 -12.64
C LYS A 53 -1.72 11.48 -12.17
N ARG A 54 -1.97 12.79 -12.18
CA ARG A 54 -1.01 13.79 -11.68
C ARG A 54 -0.64 13.52 -10.22
N ARG A 55 -1.60 13.10 -9.40
CA ARG A 55 -1.36 12.74 -8.00
C ARG A 55 -0.53 11.46 -7.87
N LEU A 56 -0.85 10.42 -8.63
CA LEU A 56 -0.08 9.17 -8.67
C LEU A 56 1.38 9.43 -9.07
N MET A 57 1.57 10.21 -10.14
CA MET A 57 2.89 10.56 -10.66
C MET A 57 3.70 11.46 -9.73
N SER A 58 3.06 12.13 -8.75
CA SER A 58 3.77 12.99 -7.79
C SER A 58 4.72 12.23 -6.85
N ALA A 59 4.59 10.90 -6.77
CA ALA A 59 5.53 10.05 -6.06
C ALA A 59 6.94 10.05 -6.68
N ASN A 60 7.08 10.44 -7.97
CA ASN A 60 8.33 10.37 -8.73
C ASN A 60 9.04 9.02 -8.58
N TYR A 61 8.23 7.96 -8.53
CA TYR A 61 8.66 6.58 -8.34
C TYR A 61 7.89 5.71 -9.33
N GLY A 62 8.60 4.91 -10.12
CA GLY A 62 7.97 4.05 -11.12
C GLY A 62 8.95 3.24 -11.94
N LEU A 63 8.40 2.41 -12.82
CA LEU A 63 9.15 1.55 -13.72
C LEU A 63 8.91 1.99 -15.17
N GLY A 64 9.96 2.49 -15.82
CA GLY A 64 9.94 2.77 -17.25
C GLY A 64 10.46 1.56 -18.01
N LEU A 65 9.56 0.79 -18.62
CA LEU A 65 9.90 -0.43 -19.35
C LEU A 65 10.10 -0.14 -20.84
N GLN A 66 11.01 -0.90 -21.47
CA GLN A 66 11.22 -0.98 -22.92
C GLN A 66 11.71 0.30 -23.61
N SER A 67 10.98 1.41 -23.55
CA SER A 67 11.25 2.61 -24.36
C SER A 67 11.78 3.80 -23.55
N GLY A 68 12.51 4.70 -24.23
CA GLY A 68 12.92 5.98 -23.66
C GLY A 68 11.74 6.84 -23.21
N ARG A 69 10.61 6.81 -23.94
CA ARG A 69 9.39 7.59 -23.61
C ARG A 69 8.79 7.16 -22.28
N ALA A 70 8.74 5.85 -22.01
CA ALA A 70 8.26 5.32 -20.73
C ALA A 70 9.13 5.81 -19.55
N VAL A 71 10.45 5.91 -19.75
CA VAL A 71 11.38 6.43 -18.74
C VAL A 71 11.23 7.94 -18.58
N GLU A 72 11.07 8.69 -19.66
CA GLU A 72 10.92 10.14 -19.66
C GLU A 72 9.64 10.62 -18.97
N ALA A 73 8.53 9.88 -19.11
CA ALA A 73 7.28 10.17 -18.43
C ALA A 73 7.41 10.19 -16.89
N LEU A 74 8.40 9.49 -16.34
CA LEU A 74 8.68 9.43 -14.90
C LEU A 74 9.56 10.60 -14.41
N ARG A 75 9.69 11.67 -15.19
CA ARG A 75 10.37 12.93 -14.82
C ARG A 75 11.83 12.72 -14.41
N VAL A 76 12.55 11.92 -15.17
CA VAL A 76 13.98 11.67 -14.95
C VAL A 76 14.81 12.94 -15.15
N MET A 77 15.87 13.11 -14.36
CA MET A 77 16.80 14.24 -14.53
C MET A 77 17.57 14.17 -15.84
N ARG A 78 17.89 12.93 -16.27
CA ARG A 78 18.63 12.66 -17.50
C ARG A 78 18.20 11.30 -18.06
N THR A 79 17.69 11.28 -19.29
CA THR A 79 17.39 10.04 -19.99
C THR A 79 18.69 9.23 -20.22
N PRO A 80 18.76 7.97 -19.74
CA PRO A 80 19.92 7.11 -19.92
C PRO A 80 20.28 6.91 -21.40
N PRO A 81 21.56 6.89 -21.78
CA PRO A 81 21.96 6.74 -23.18
C PRO A 81 21.47 5.44 -23.83
N SER A 82 21.28 4.37 -23.06
CA SER A 82 20.87 3.06 -23.55
C SER A 82 19.43 3.00 -24.09
N VAL A 83 18.57 3.96 -23.74
CA VAL A 83 17.16 4.02 -24.18
C VAL A 83 16.82 5.22 -25.06
N ARG A 84 17.78 6.14 -25.28
CA ARG A 84 17.51 7.43 -25.93
C ARG A 84 17.03 7.30 -27.38
N ASN A 85 17.42 6.23 -28.08
CA ASN A 85 17.05 5.97 -29.48
C ASN A 85 16.86 4.47 -29.76
N LYS A 86 16.67 3.67 -28.71
CA LYS A 86 16.61 2.21 -28.79
C LYS A 86 15.62 1.71 -27.76
N ASP A 87 14.88 0.69 -28.15
CA ASP A 87 14.08 -0.07 -27.22
C ASP A 87 14.94 -1.16 -26.57
N LEU A 88 14.64 -1.43 -25.31
CA LEU A 88 15.20 -2.52 -24.54
C LEU A 88 14.39 -3.79 -24.80
N ASN A 89 15.01 -4.94 -24.51
CA ASN A 89 14.30 -6.21 -24.52
C ASN A 89 13.15 -6.20 -23.51
N VAL A 90 12.13 -7.03 -23.76
CA VAL A 90 11.00 -7.22 -22.84
C VAL A 90 11.50 -7.60 -21.44
N GLY A 91 10.87 -7.01 -20.42
CA GLY A 91 11.26 -7.15 -19.02
C GLY A 91 12.50 -6.35 -18.60
N ARG A 92 13.20 -5.68 -19.54
CA ARG A 92 14.29 -4.77 -19.19
C ARG A 92 13.79 -3.33 -19.16
N GLY A 93 14.23 -2.57 -18.17
CA GLY A 93 13.76 -1.21 -17.97
C GLY A 93 14.58 -0.43 -16.95
N PHE A 94 14.07 0.72 -16.57
CA PHE A 94 14.64 1.56 -15.53
C PHE A 94 13.67 1.72 -14.37
N LEU A 95 14.14 1.41 -13.17
CA LEU A 95 13.54 1.90 -11.94
C LEU A 95 13.89 3.38 -11.79
N VAL A 96 12.87 4.21 -11.69
CA VAL A 96 13.01 5.65 -11.44
C VAL A 96 12.63 5.94 -10.00
N LYS A 97 13.52 6.58 -9.25
CA LYS A 97 13.26 7.05 -7.89
C LYS A 97 13.81 8.47 -7.74
N SER A 98 12.92 9.43 -7.50
CA SER A 98 13.29 10.85 -7.36
C SER A 98 14.10 11.36 -8.57
N GLY A 99 13.71 10.94 -9.78
CA GLY A 99 14.36 11.30 -11.03
C GLY A 99 15.70 10.60 -11.31
N GLN A 100 16.22 9.78 -10.38
CA GLN A 100 17.37 8.91 -10.60
C GLN A 100 16.95 7.59 -11.24
N THR A 101 17.73 7.10 -12.20
CA THR A 101 17.44 5.90 -12.98
C THR A 101 18.38 4.76 -12.60
N THR A 102 17.84 3.57 -12.39
CA THR A 102 18.61 2.33 -12.18
C THR A 102 18.15 1.29 -13.18
N LEU A 103 19.06 0.72 -13.97
CA LEU A 103 18.73 -0.34 -14.93
C LEU A 103 18.34 -1.61 -14.16
N ILE A 104 17.19 -2.18 -14.51
CA ILE A 104 16.67 -3.40 -13.89
C ILE A 104 16.24 -4.43 -14.94
N GLN A 105 16.15 -5.67 -14.50
CA GLN A 105 15.48 -6.77 -15.19
C GLN A 105 14.32 -7.23 -14.30
N THR A 106 13.09 -7.15 -14.79
CA THR A 106 11.92 -7.70 -14.11
C THR A 106 11.95 -9.21 -14.23
N ALA A 107 11.60 -9.90 -13.14
CA ALA A 107 11.36 -11.32 -13.20
C ALA A 107 10.20 -11.59 -14.17
N SER A 108 10.39 -12.54 -15.07
CA SER A 108 9.31 -13.04 -15.92
C SER A 108 8.58 -14.13 -15.15
N PRO A 109 7.23 -14.10 -15.06
CA PRO A 109 6.48 -15.22 -14.52
C PRO A 109 6.54 -16.45 -15.44
N TYR A 110 6.97 -16.27 -16.69
CA TYR A 110 7.05 -17.33 -17.70
C TYR A 110 8.43 -18.00 -17.67
N GLU A 111 8.50 -19.21 -17.12
CA GLU A 111 9.71 -20.05 -17.19
C GLU A 111 9.99 -20.44 -18.65
N GLY A 112 11.23 -20.29 -19.10
CA GLY A 112 11.64 -20.67 -20.46
C GLY A 112 11.32 -19.65 -21.57
N MET A 113 10.59 -18.57 -21.27
CA MET A 113 10.45 -17.39 -22.15
C MET A 113 11.53 -16.33 -21.86
N ALA A 114 12.77 -16.76 -21.64
CA ALA A 114 13.88 -15.85 -21.78
C ALA A 114 13.93 -15.38 -23.25
N PRO A 115 14.23 -14.11 -23.55
CA PRO A 115 14.34 -13.62 -24.91
C PRO A 115 15.68 -14.08 -25.51
N GLU A 116 15.91 -15.39 -25.53
CA GLU A 116 16.82 -15.98 -26.49
C GLU A 116 16.00 -16.13 -27.76
N HIS A 117 16.13 -15.17 -28.68
CA HIS A 117 16.11 -15.32 -30.14
C HIS A 117 15.80 -13.97 -30.80
N THR A 118 16.82 -13.12 -30.85
CA THR A 118 17.01 -12.22 -31.99
C THR A 118 17.24 -13.09 -33.24
N GLY A 119 16.14 -13.42 -33.93
CA GLY A 119 16.12 -14.11 -35.22
C GLY A 119 15.86 -15.61 -35.12
N VAL A 120 14.65 -16.06 -35.52
CA VAL A 120 14.23 -17.41 -35.98
C VAL A 120 12.69 -17.34 -36.24
N PRO A 121 12.13 -18.14 -37.17
CA PRO A 121 10.96 -17.84 -37.99
C PRO A 121 9.64 -18.01 -37.23
N ALA A 122 8.54 -17.55 -37.85
CA ALA A 122 7.16 -17.60 -37.37
C ALA A 122 6.88 -18.80 -36.45
N ILE A 123 6.88 -18.54 -35.14
CA ILE A 123 6.41 -19.46 -34.12
C ILE A 123 4.88 -19.40 -34.16
N ASP A 124 4.22 -20.55 -34.20
CA ASP A 124 2.75 -20.63 -34.12
C ASP A 124 2.30 -19.96 -32.82
N LEU A 125 1.50 -18.90 -32.95
CA LEU A 125 1.01 -18.08 -31.82
C LEU A 125 0.21 -18.89 -30.80
N ASP A 126 -0.33 -20.04 -31.23
CA ASP A 126 -1.09 -20.95 -30.39
C ASP A 126 -0.20 -21.63 -29.33
N ASP A 127 1.02 -22.04 -29.71
CA ASP A 127 1.98 -22.68 -28.80
C ASP A 127 2.51 -21.73 -27.71
N GLU A 128 2.62 -20.43 -28.02
CA GLU A 128 3.06 -19.42 -27.06
C GLU A 128 1.96 -19.11 -26.04
N THR A 129 0.71 -19.03 -26.50
CA THR A 129 -0.45 -18.78 -25.65
C THR A 129 -0.64 -19.92 -24.65
N GLU A 130 -0.53 -21.18 -25.08
CA GLU A 130 -0.66 -22.34 -24.20
C GLU A 130 0.44 -22.39 -23.13
N LYS A 131 1.67 -22.02 -23.48
CA LYS A 131 2.79 -21.89 -22.52
C LYS A 131 2.55 -20.78 -21.50
N ILE A 132 2.04 -19.63 -21.93
CA ILE A 132 1.66 -18.53 -21.04
C ILE A 132 0.61 -19.00 -20.04
N THR A 133 -0.47 -19.61 -20.52
CA THR A 133 -1.56 -20.12 -19.68
C THR A 133 -1.05 -21.13 -18.67
N THR A 134 -0.27 -22.11 -19.11
CA THR A 134 0.30 -23.15 -18.23
C THR A 134 1.19 -22.54 -17.14
N ALA A 135 2.03 -21.56 -17.48
CA ALA A 135 2.88 -20.89 -16.50
C ALA A 135 2.07 -20.06 -15.49
N LEU A 136 0.99 -19.40 -15.94
CA LEU A 136 0.10 -18.67 -15.04
C LEU A 136 -0.63 -19.61 -14.07
N ASP A 137 -1.13 -20.75 -14.55
CA ASP A 137 -1.79 -21.75 -13.71
C ASP A 137 -0.82 -22.28 -12.63
N ALA A 138 0.42 -22.58 -13.00
CA ALA A 138 1.45 -23.00 -12.04
C ALA A 138 1.73 -21.93 -10.96
N TRP A 139 1.72 -20.65 -11.33
CA TRP A 139 1.83 -19.55 -10.37
C TRP A 139 0.62 -19.44 -9.45
N VAL A 140 -0.59 -19.57 -10.00
CA VAL A 140 -1.83 -19.56 -9.23
C VAL A 140 -1.83 -20.71 -8.22
N GLU A 141 -1.49 -21.93 -8.64
CA GLU A 141 -1.38 -23.09 -7.74
C GLU A 141 -0.35 -22.86 -6.64
N ARG A 142 0.82 -22.31 -7.00
CA ARG A 142 1.88 -22.00 -6.03
C ARG A 142 1.43 -20.96 -5.01
N ILE A 143 0.72 -19.92 -5.44
CA ILE A 143 0.20 -18.88 -4.55
C ILE A 143 -0.91 -19.46 -3.66
N ALA A 144 -1.85 -20.21 -4.23
CA ALA A 144 -2.92 -20.85 -3.47
C ALA A 144 -2.36 -21.83 -2.41
N GLY A 145 -1.33 -22.60 -2.76
CA GLY A 145 -0.65 -23.49 -1.82
C GLY A 145 0.13 -22.76 -0.72
N ALA A 146 0.68 -21.57 -1.02
CA ALA A 146 1.38 -20.75 -0.02
C ALA A 146 0.42 -20.03 0.93
N TYR A 147 -0.84 -19.80 0.52
CA TYR A 147 -1.85 -19.07 1.27
C TYR A 147 -3.19 -19.84 1.31
N PRO A 148 -3.24 -21.00 1.99
CA PRO A 148 -4.42 -21.88 1.95
C PRO A 148 -5.67 -21.26 2.61
N ASP A 149 -5.48 -20.35 3.55
CA ASP A 149 -6.56 -19.67 4.27
C ASP A 149 -7.01 -18.35 3.61
N ALA A 150 -6.42 -17.98 2.46
CA ALA A 150 -6.78 -16.76 1.76
C ALA A 150 -8.04 -16.98 0.90
N GLU A 151 -9.18 -16.50 1.37
CA GLU A 151 -10.41 -16.48 0.59
C GLU A 151 -10.39 -15.31 -0.41
N VAL A 152 -10.33 -15.65 -1.71
CA VAL A 152 -10.46 -14.66 -2.79
C VAL A 152 -11.89 -14.75 -3.34
N ALA A 153 -12.64 -13.66 -3.22
CA ALA A 153 -13.95 -13.53 -3.85
C ALA A 153 -13.87 -12.49 -4.96
N TRP A 154 -14.40 -12.83 -6.14
CA TRP A 154 -14.68 -11.82 -7.16
C TRP A 154 -15.72 -10.86 -6.59
N ALA A 155 -15.39 -9.58 -6.55
CA ALA A 155 -16.38 -8.57 -6.25
C ALA A 155 -17.38 -8.53 -7.42
N SER A 156 -18.56 -9.13 -7.25
CA SER A 156 -19.70 -8.81 -8.11
C SER A 156 -19.90 -7.30 -7.99
N GLY A 157 -19.88 -6.55 -9.09
CA GLY A 157 -19.95 -5.07 -9.09
C GLY A 157 -21.16 -4.44 -8.37
N GLU A 158 -22.03 -5.25 -7.78
CA GLU A 158 -22.87 -4.86 -6.64
C GLU A 158 -21.97 -4.57 -5.44
N LEU A 159 -21.58 -3.30 -5.29
CA LEU A 159 -21.10 -2.78 -4.01
C LEU A 159 -22.04 -3.34 -2.92
N PRO A 160 -21.55 -4.14 -1.97
CA PRO A 160 -22.42 -4.65 -0.93
C PRO A 160 -23.09 -3.45 -0.29
N ALA A 161 -24.41 -3.43 -0.24
CA ALA A 161 -25.18 -2.37 0.41
C ALA A 161 -24.74 -2.14 1.87
N ARG A 162 -23.95 -3.08 2.44
CA ARG A 162 -23.24 -2.96 3.72
C ARG A 162 -22.05 -2.01 3.75
N LEU A 163 -21.47 -1.59 2.62
CA LEU A 163 -20.50 -0.48 2.58
C LEU A 163 -21.18 0.89 2.47
N ALA A 164 -22.50 0.94 2.25
CA ALA A 164 -23.31 2.04 2.73
C ALA A 164 -23.50 1.92 4.26
N ALA A 165 -22.40 1.74 4.98
CA ALA A 165 -22.40 1.82 6.44
C ALA A 165 -22.55 3.29 6.80
N THR A 166 -23.75 3.60 7.30
CA THR A 166 -24.02 4.49 8.43
C THR A 166 -23.10 5.71 8.58
N PRO A 167 -23.63 6.95 8.47
CA PRO A 167 -22.87 8.20 8.63
C PRO A 167 -22.25 8.44 10.02
N GLU A 168 -22.09 7.41 10.86
CA GLU A 168 -21.59 7.48 12.23
C GLU A 168 -20.51 6.41 12.54
N GLN A 169 -19.57 6.14 11.63
CA GLN A 169 -18.21 5.89 12.16
C GLN A 169 -17.77 7.22 12.79
N SER A 170 -18.05 7.36 14.09
CA SER A 170 -17.92 8.63 14.81
C SER A 170 -16.49 9.16 14.66
N ALA A 171 -16.33 10.48 14.61
CA ALA A 171 -14.99 11.11 14.53
C ALA A 171 -14.02 10.59 15.60
N LYS A 172 -14.56 10.09 16.72
CA LYS A 172 -13.82 9.39 17.78
C LYS A 172 -13.15 8.12 17.25
N MET A 173 -13.84 7.27 16.51
CA MET A 173 -13.29 5.99 15.99
C MET A 173 -12.12 6.23 15.03
N THR A 174 -12.27 7.19 14.12
CA THR A 174 -11.18 7.59 13.23
C THR A 174 -9.98 8.11 14.01
N LYS A 175 -10.22 8.86 15.10
CA LYS A 175 -9.16 9.33 16.00
C LYS A 175 -8.50 8.17 16.77
N MET A 176 -9.28 7.22 17.26
CA MET A 176 -8.78 6.05 17.98
C MET A 176 -7.85 5.21 17.10
N LEU A 177 -8.27 4.92 15.87
CA LEU A 177 -7.47 4.16 14.90
C LEU A 177 -6.18 4.89 14.51
N SER A 178 -6.22 6.21 14.32
CA SER A 178 -5.01 6.97 13.96
C SER A 178 -3.99 7.03 15.10
N ILE A 179 -4.44 7.13 16.36
CA ILE A 179 -3.57 7.04 17.54
C ILE A 179 -2.97 5.64 17.65
N LEU A 180 -3.80 4.59 17.50
CA LEU A 180 -3.34 3.20 17.57
C LEU A 180 -2.29 2.91 16.50
N GLN A 181 -2.52 3.35 15.26
CA GLN A 181 -1.57 3.19 14.17
C GLN A 181 -0.23 3.87 14.45
N ARG A 182 -0.24 5.09 15.00
CA ARG A 182 0.99 5.79 15.42
C ARG A 182 1.71 5.07 16.54
N ALA A 183 0.97 4.57 17.54
CA ALA A 183 1.55 3.78 18.61
C ALA A 183 2.25 2.52 18.09
N LEU A 184 1.64 1.83 17.12
CA LEU A 184 2.21 0.64 16.50
C LEU A 184 3.48 0.94 15.70
N GLN A 185 3.50 2.05 14.96
CA GLN A 185 4.71 2.47 14.24
C GLN A 185 5.86 2.75 15.21
N GLU A 186 5.60 3.39 16.35
CA GLU A 186 6.63 3.63 17.36
C GLU A 186 7.07 2.35 18.05
N GLU A 187 6.15 1.42 18.34
CA GLU A 187 6.52 0.09 18.84
C GLU A 187 7.43 -0.64 17.86
N LEU A 188 7.07 -0.66 16.57
CA LEU A 188 7.87 -1.32 15.54
C LEU A 188 9.27 -0.72 15.43
N ARG A 189 9.40 0.59 15.68
CA ARG A 189 10.69 1.29 15.75
C ARG A 189 11.53 0.81 16.94
N GLN A 190 10.88 0.56 18.08
CA GLN A 190 11.53 0.08 19.32
C GLN A 190 11.76 -1.43 19.35
N VAL A 191 11.10 -2.23 18.50
CA VAL A 191 11.37 -3.67 18.33
C VAL A 191 12.83 -3.89 17.92
N GLY A 192 13.43 -2.96 17.16
CA GLY A 192 14.85 -2.99 16.81
C GLY A 192 15.80 -2.96 18.02
N ASP A 193 15.35 -2.43 19.15
CA ASP A 193 16.12 -2.30 20.39
C ASP A 193 15.85 -3.44 21.40
N GLY A 194 15.11 -4.48 21.00
CA GLY A 194 14.85 -5.68 21.81
C GLY A 194 13.74 -5.54 22.86
N ASN A 195 12.93 -4.47 22.81
CA ASN A 195 11.94 -4.15 23.86
C ASN A 195 10.47 -4.09 23.39
N GLY A 196 10.18 -4.48 22.14
CA GLY A 196 8.81 -4.44 21.58
C GLY A 196 8.27 -5.85 21.34
N ASN A 197 7.16 -6.27 21.98
CA ASN A 197 6.49 -7.49 21.53
C ASN A 197 5.01 -7.70 21.92
N LEU A 198 4.37 -6.88 22.76
CA LEU A 198 3.05 -7.26 23.29
C LEU A 198 1.86 -6.78 22.43
N VAL A 199 1.82 -5.52 22.00
CA VAL A 199 0.63 -4.98 21.32
C VAL A 199 0.59 -5.40 19.85
N THR A 200 1.74 -5.37 19.18
CA THR A 200 1.90 -5.82 17.79
C THR A 200 1.56 -7.31 17.61
N ALA A 201 1.98 -8.19 18.53
CA ALA A 201 1.64 -9.61 18.48
C ALA A 201 0.12 -9.85 18.61
N ARG A 202 -0.54 -9.16 19.55
CA ARG A 202 -1.99 -9.22 19.72
C ARG A 202 -2.76 -8.76 18.49
N LEU A 203 -2.26 -7.75 17.78
CA LEU A 203 -2.89 -7.24 16.56
C LEU A 203 -2.74 -8.18 15.38
N VAL A 204 -1.61 -8.88 15.26
CA VAL A 204 -1.41 -9.90 14.21
C VAL A 204 -2.33 -11.10 14.42
N GLU A 205 -2.63 -11.44 15.67
CA GLU A 205 -3.58 -12.51 16.02
C GLU A 205 -5.06 -12.09 15.87
N MET A 206 -5.34 -10.78 15.75
CA MET A 206 -6.71 -10.26 15.77
C MET A 206 -7.26 -10.04 14.36
N ASP A 207 -8.40 -10.66 14.07
CA ASP A 207 -9.14 -10.49 12.82
C ASP A 207 -9.46 -9.00 12.53
N VAL A 208 -9.25 -8.59 11.28
CA VAL A 208 -9.49 -7.24 10.74
C VAL A 208 -10.94 -6.80 10.97
N THR A 209 -11.89 -7.73 11.00
CA THR A 209 -13.30 -7.41 11.28
C THR A 209 -13.51 -6.80 12.67
N ARG A 210 -12.68 -7.18 13.66
CA ARG A 210 -12.75 -6.68 15.04
C ARG A 210 -12.17 -5.27 15.21
N TRP A 211 -11.46 -4.75 14.21
CA TRP A 211 -10.90 -3.40 14.25
C TRP A 211 -11.99 -2.33 14.07
N GLN A 212 -13.19 -2.72 13.65
CA GLN A 212 -14.34 -1.83 13.54
C GLN A 212 -15.14 -1.72 14.85
N ASP A 213 -14.79 -2.50 15.87
CA ASP A 213 -15.42 -2.42 17.19
C ASP A 213 -14.68 -1.43 18.10
N GLU A 214 -15.38 -0.37 18.52
CA GLU A 214 -14.85 0.69 19.39
C GLU A 214 -14.31 0.13 20.71
N ALA A 215 -14.99 -0.84 21.31
CA ALA A 215 -14.55 -1.44 22.57
C ALA A 215 -13.22 -2.18 22.41
N THR A 216 -13.05 -2.88 21.29
CA THR A 216 -11.81 -3.59 20.95
C THR A 216 -10.66 -2.61 20.72
N VAL A 217 -10.86 -1.55 19.95
CA VAL A 217 -9.81 -0.54 19.70
C VAL A 217 -9.41 0.19 20.99
N MET A 218 -10.37 0.52 21.86
CA MET A 218 -10.09 1.12 23.16
C MET A 218 -9.32 0.19 24.10
N ALA A 219 -9.62 -1.11 24.09
CA ALA A 219 -8.87 -2.09 24.88
C ALA A 219 -7.39 -2.12 24.45
N LEU A 220 -7.12 -2.10 23.15
CA LEU A 220 -5.75 -2.05 22.62
C LEU A 220 -5.02 -0.76 23.03
N LEU A 221 -5.70 0.38 22.97
CA LEU A 221 -5.13 1.67 23.39
C LEU A 221 -4.80 1.70 24.89
N ARG A 222 -5.63 1.08 25.74
CA ARG A 222 -5.33 0.91 27.16
C ARG A 222 -4.11 0.03 27.38
N ASP A 223 -3.93 -1.04 26.59
CA ASP A 223 -2.75 -1.89 26.67
C ASP A 223 -1.46 -1.15 26.24
N VAL A 224 -1.54 -0.32 25.19
CA VAL A 224 -0.45 0.59 24.80
C VAL A 224 -0.08 1.51 25.95
N TRP A 225 -1.08 2.13 26.59
CA TRP A 225 -0.86 3.02 27.72
C TRP A 225 -0.22 2.30 28.91
N ARG A 226 -0.72 1.11 29.29
CA ARG A 226 -0.12 0.28 30.36
C ARG A 226 1.35 0.02 30.10
N LYS A 227 1.70 -0.36 28.87
CA LYS A 227 3.08 -0.62 28.48
C LYS A 227 3.95 0.62 28.62
N GLN A 228 3.46 1.79 28.23
CA GLN A 228 4.18 3.06 28.39
C GLN A 228 4.42 3.39 29.86
N GLN A 229 3.42 3.22 30.73
CA GLN A 229 3.58 3.47 32.17
C GLN A 229 4.56 2.49 32.82
N ARG A 230 4.55 1.21 32.42
CA ARG A 230 5.56 0.23 32.85
C ARG A 230 6.97 0.64 32.44
N ALA A 231 7.13 1.15 31.22
CA ALA A 231 8.42 1.66 30.75
C ALA A 231 8.92 2.88 31.55
N MET A 232 8.00 3.63 32.19
CA MET A 232 8.33 4.71 33.14
C MET A 232 8.60 4.22 34.58
N GLY A 233 8.51 2.91 34.83
CA GLY A 233 8.79 2.30 36.14
C GLY A 233 7.60 2.28 37.12
N LEU A 234 6.37 2.51 36.64
CA LEU A 234 5.17 2.34 37.45
C LEU A 234 4.82 0.85 37.60
N ASP A 235 4.35 0.46 38.78
CA ASP A 235 3.88 -0.89 39.04
C ASP A 235 2.45 -1.12 38.53
N ASP A 236 2.11 -2.38 38.27
CA ASP A 236 0.81 -2.76 37.70
C ASP A 236 -0.39 -2.37 38.57
N THR A 237 -0.23 -2.37 39.89
CA THR A 237 -1.32 -2.02 40.82
C THR A 237 -1.65 -0.54 40.70
N MET A 238 -0.63 0.30 40.63
CA MET A 238 -0.79 1.75 40.44
C MET A 238 -1.37 2.05 39.05
N ILE A 239 -0.88 1.37 38.01
CA ILE A 239 -1.38 1.49 36.63
C ILE A 239 -2.87 1.15 36.55
N ASP A 240 -3.31 0.04 37.15
CA ASP A 240 -4.71 -0.37 37.14
C ASP A 240 -5.60 0.57 37.97
N THR A 241 -5.07 1.09 39.08
CA THR A 241 -5.78 2.11 39.88
C THR A 241 -6.00 3.40 39.07
N MET A 242 -4.98 3.87 38.34
CA MET A 242 -5.09 5.04 37.47
C MET A 242 -6.08 4.78 36.32
N LEU A 243 -5.98 3.65 35.63
CA LEU A 243 -6.92 3.28 34.55
C LEU A 243 -8.36 3.17 35.04
N GLY A 244 -8.60 2.67 36.25
CA GLY A 244 -9.93 2.61 36.84
C GLY A 244 -10.57 3.99 37.03
N SER A 245 -9.77 5.04 37.16
CA SER A 245 -10.24 6.42 37.28
C SER A 245 -10.37 7.17 35.95
N PHE A 246 -9.74 6.67 34.89
CA PHE A 246 -9.67 7.36 33.61
C PHE A 246 -10.92 7.11 32.78
N LYS A 247 -11.43 8.16 32.14
CA LYS A 247 -12.40 8.01 31.06
C LYS A 247 -11.68 7.68 29.76
N ASP A 248 -12.41 7.19 28.78
CA ASP A 248 -11.85 6.85 27.46
C ASP A 248 -11.11 8.03 26.82
N ASP A 249 -11.64 9.24 26.96
CA ASP A 249 -11.01 10.45 26.41
C ASP A 249 -9.68 10.79 27.12
N ASP A 250 -9.55 10.47 28.41
CA ASP A 250 -8.32 10.68 29.17
C ASP A 250 -7.22 9.72 28.69
N VAL A 251 -7.58 8.46 28.43
CA VAL A 251 -6.67 7.47 27.85
C VAL A 251 -6.22 7.93 26.46
N LEU A 252 -7.15 8.37 25.61
CA LEU A 252 -6.84 8.84 24.26
C LEU A 252 -5.88 10.03 24.29
N PHE A 253 -6.16 11.02 25.12
CA PHE A 253 -5.31 12.20 25.26
C PHE A 253 -3.93 11.84 25.79
N SER A 254 -3.85 10.97 26.80
CA SER A 254 -2.59 10.54 27.39
C SER A 254 -1.71 9.78 26.38
N VAL A 255 -2.27 8.80 25.67
CA VAL A 255 -1.55 8.08 24.62
C VAL A 255 -1.12 9.02 23.50
N GLU A 256 -2.02 9.89 23.01
CA GLU A 256 -1.70 10.86 21.96
C GLU A 256 -0.54 11.80 22.34
N SER A 257 -0.52 12.27 23.59
CA SER A 257 0.52 13.17 24.12
C SER A 257 1.89 12.50 24.31
N SER A 258 1.91 11.18 24.51
CA SER A 258 3.14 10.40 24.68
C SER A 258 3.83 10.08 23.35
N LEU A 259 3.08 10.12 22.24
CA LEU A 259 3.59 9.76 20.93
C LEU A 259 4.31 10.96 20.31
N PRO A 260 5.44 10.74 19.60
CA PRO A 260 6.14 11.82 18.92
C PRO A 260 5.17 12.55 17.99
N ALA A 261 5.22 13.89 18.02
CA ALA A 261 4.38 14.72 17.19
C ALA A 261 4.47 14.24 15.74
N GLN A 262 3.31 14.11 15.08
CA GLN A 262 3.28 13.76 13.67
C GLN A 262 4.15 14.81 12.97
N SER A 263 5.27 14.37 12.39
CA SER A 263 6.13 15.26 11.63
C SER A 263 5.32 15.69 10.42
N ASP A 264 4.56 16.78 10.58
CA ASP A 264 3.94 17.51 9.49
C ASP A 264 5.09 17.82 8.55
N GLY A 265 5.07 17.10 7.42
CA GLY A 265 6.16 17.11 6.47
C GLY A 265 6.62 18.54 6.27
N GLN A 266 7.93 18.75 6.50
CA GLN A 266 8.63 20.01 6.34
C GLN A 266 7.94 20.85 5.26
N LYS A 267 7.32 21.95 5.69
CA LYS A 267 7.06 23.09 4.83
C LYS A 267 8.44 23.64 4.46
N THR A 268 9.10 23.02 3.50
CA THR A 268 10.28 23.61 2.86
C THR A 268 9.75 24.77 2.01
N GLN A 269 10.14 25.97 2.41
CA GLN A 269 9.98 27.21 1.64
C GLN A 269 10.67 27.09 0.28
#